data_AF-A0A9D6K4C0-F1
#
_entry.id   AF-A0A9D6K4C0-F1
#
_cell.length_a   1.000
_cell.length_b   1.000
_cell.length_c   1.000
_cell.angle_alpha   90.00
_cell.angle_beta   90.00
_cell.angle_gamma   90.00
#
_symmetry.space_group_name_H-M   'P 1'
#
loop_
_entity.id
_entity.type
_entity.pdbx_description
1 polymer ?
#
loop_
_entity_poly.entity_id
_entity_poly.type
_entity_poly.pdbx_seq_one_letter_code
_entity_poly.pdbx_strand_id
1 'polypeptide(L)'
;MSSVRRDLYELTYPGSYDVPDMYLANKIYAPSYVSLETALSHYSMIPDVSMSVTSITAKATRRFKNPHGLFTYRSVQTKAFCGYTIENHNGFDILIAEPEKALVDYVYFKTLRKAKLDIEALRLDQKKIRRLDRKKLETYSRLYGINTKGILNDHL
;
A
#
# COMPACT_ATOMS: atom_id res chain seq x y z
N MET A 1 -25.55 12.67 -2.82
CA MET A 1 -24.76 12.30 -1.62
C MET A 1 -24.60 10.79 -1.58
N SER A 2 -23.40 10.31 -1.83
CA SER A 2 -23.00 8.91 -1.68
C SER A 2 -22.36 8.73 -0.29
N SER A 3 -22.78 7.70 0.43
CA SER A 3 -22.22 7.37 1.75
C SER A 3 -20.91 6.58 1.57
N VAL A 4 -19.80 7.12 2.06
CA VAL A 4 -18.48 6.45 2.04
C VAL A 4 -18.27 5.61 3.30
N ARG A 5 -18.63 6.17 4.47
CA ARG A 5 -18.65 5.53 5.79
C ARG A 5 -19.65 6.28 6.69
N ARG A 6 -20.14 5.68 7.79
CA ARG A 6 -20.82 6.45 8.85
C ARG A 6 -19.95 7.67 9.21
N ASP A 7 -20.53 8.86 9.09
CA ASP A 7 -19.91 10.19 9.28
C ASP A 7 -18.92 10.67 8.18
N LEU A 8 -18.85 9.99 7.02
CA LEU A 8 -18.08 10.45 5.84
C LEU A 8 -18.95 10.38 4.57
N TYR A 9 -19.33 11.55 4.08
CA TYR A 9 -20.20 11.72 2.92
C TYR A 9 -19.47 12.45 1.80
N GLU A 10 -19.78 12.06 0.57
CA GLU A 10 -19.36 12.78 -0.63
C GLU A 10 -20.53 13.63 -1.15
N LEU A 11 -20.28 14.93 -1.34
CA LEU A 11 -21.23 15.86 -1.92
C LEU A 11 -21.13 15.81 -3.44
N THR A 12 -22.02 15.03 -4.06
CA THR A 12 -22.20 14.99 -5.51
C THR A 12 -23.02 16.21 -5.97
N TYR A 13 -22.35 17.31 -6.35
CA TYR A 13 -22.94 18.42 -7.13
C TYR A 13 -22.79 18.13 -8.64
N PRO A 14 -23.58 18.76 -9.55
CA PRO A 14 -23.38 18.58 -10.98
C PRO A 14 -22.02 19.14 -11.38
N GLY A 15 -21.08 18.24 -11.64
CA GLY A 15 -19.65 18.49 -11.70
C GLY A 15 -18.94 17.35 -10.97
N SER A 16 -18.80 16.20 -11.62
CA SER A 16 -18.15 15.02 -11.05
C SER A 16 -16.67 15.32 -10.81
N TYR A 17 -16.31 15.66 -9.56
CA TYR A 17 -14.92 15.52 -9.14
C TYR A 17 -14.63 14.03 -9.10
N ASP A 18 -13.75 13.57 -9.99
CA ASP A 18 -13.22 12.22 -9.96
C ASP A 18 -12.25 12.11 -8.78
N VAL A 19 -12.79 11.82 -7.60
CA VAL A 19 -12.01 11.73 -6.36
C VAL A 19 -11.19 10.43 -6.40
N PRO A 20 -9.85 10.48 -6.29
CA PRO A 20 -9.05 9.27 -6.34
C PRO A 20 -9.38 8.29 -5.20
N ASP A 21 -9.53 7.00 -5.51
CA ASP A 21 -9.81 5.97 -4.50
C ASP A 21 -8.75 5.94 -3.39
N MET A 22 -7.50 6.20 -3.72
CA MET A 22 -6.39 6.27 -2.76
C MET A 22 -6.59 7.40 -1.74
N TYR A 23 -7.14 8.54 -2.18
CA TYR A 23 -7.49 9.64 -1.29
C TYR A 23 -8.63 9.24 -0.36
N LEU A 24 -9.70 8.63 -0.90
CA LEU A 24 -10.81 8.12 -0.10
C LEU A 24 -10.32 7.12 0.95
N ALA A 25 -9.39 6.23 0.59
CA ALA A 25 -8.82 5.25 1.51
C ALA A 25 -8.13 5.93 2.72
N ASN A 26 -7.37 7.02 2.51
CA ASN A 26 -6.76 7.76 3.60
C ASN A 26 -7.79 8.41 4.53
N LYS A 27 -8.92 8.87 3.99
CA LYS A 27 -9.99 9.51 4.78
C LYS A 27 -10.89 8.50 5.50
N ILE A 28 -11.15 7.35 4.90
CA ILE A 28 -12.02 6.31 5.46
C ILE A 28 -11.47 5.78 6.80
N TYR A 29 -10.16 5.58 6.95
CA TYR A 29 -9.60 4.97 8.16
C TYR A 29 -8.22 5.50 8.55
N ALA A 30 -8.18 6.72 9.09
CA ALA A 30 -6.96 7.31 9.62
C ALA A 30 -6.57 6.80 11.03
N PRO A 31 -5.27 6.76 11.38
CA PRO A 31 -4.13 7.01 10.52
C PRO A 31 -3.86 5.79 9.61
N SER A 32 -3.63 6.05 8.32
CA SER A 32 -3.28 5.03 7.34
C SER A 32 -2.57 5.66 6.13
N TYR A 33 -1.77 4.86 5.43
CA TYR A 33 -1.20 5.20 4.13
C TYR A 33 -1.42 4.06 3.12
N VAL A 34 -1.54 4.39 1.84
CA VAL A 34 -1.71 3.41 0.75
C VAL A 34 -0.41 2.62 0.55
N SER A 35 -0.49 1.30 0.45
CA SER A 35 0.68 0.41 0.35
C SER A 35 0.31 -0.90 -0.36
N LEU A 36 1.13 -1.94 -0.19
CA LEU A 36 0.92 -3.30 -0.67
C LEU A 36 0.65 -3.36 -2.19
N GLU A 37 -0.27 -4.20 -2.64
CA GLU A 37 -0.60 -4.34 -4.06
C GLU A 37 -0.95 -3.00 -4.72
N THR A 38 -1.64 -2.10 -4.01
CA THR A 38 -2.04 -0.81 -4.58
C THR A 38 -0.85 0.10 -4.85
N ALA A 39 0.07 0.27 -3.90
CA ALA A 39 1.25 1.10 -4.11
C ALA A 39 2.24 0.46 -5.10
N LEU A 40 2.40 -0.87 -5.07
CA LEU A 40 3.24 -1.57 -6.04
C LEU A 40 2.71 -1.42 -7.48
N SER A 41 1.38 -1.48 -7.65
CA SER A 41 0.73 -1.22 -8.93
C SER A 41 0.93 0.23 -9.37
N HIS A 42 0.78 1.19 -8.46
CA HIS A 42 1.05 2.61 -8.71
C HIS A 42 2.48 2.86 -9.22
N TYR A 43 3.49 2.18 -8.65
CA TYR A 43 4.89 2.27 -9.11
C TYR A 43 5.24 1.34 -10.28
N SER A 44 4.25 0.65 -10.85
CA SER A 44 4.41 -0.33 -11.94
C SER A 44 5.39 -1.46 -11.59
N MET A 45 5.43 -1.89 -10.33
CA MET A 45 6.26 -3.00 -9.85
C MET A 45 5.59 -4.36 -9.95
N ILE A 46 4.27 -4.38 -10.14
CA ILE A 46 3.49 -5.59 -10.45
C ILE A 46 2.61 -5.32 -11.67
N PRO A 47 2.35 -6.34 -12.51
CA PRO A 47 1.50 -6.18 -13.69
C PRO A 47 0.02 -6.08 -13.33
N ASP A 48 -0.37 -6.59 -12.17
CA ASP A 48 -1.77 -6.71 -11.78
C ASP A 48 -2.28 -5.36 -11.23
N VAL A 49 -3.42 -4.90 -11.74
CA VAL A 49 -4.14 -3.75 -11.18
C VAL A 49 -4.91 -4.21 -9.96
N SER A 50 -4.73 -3.51 -8.83
CA SER A 50 -5.41 -3.88 -7.60
C SER A 50 -6.89 -3.56 -7.68
N MET A 51 -7.75 -4.58 -7.56
CA MET A 51 -9.22 -4.44 -7.52
C MET A 51 -9.73 -3.81 -6.20
N SER A 52 -8.83 -3.45 -5.28
CA SER A 52 -9.14 -2.87 -3.98
C SER A 52 -8.03 -1.96 -3.52
N VAL A 53 -8.34 -0.81 -2.92
CA VAL A 53 -7.31 0.01 -2.30
C VAL A 53 -6.88 -0.62 -0.97
N THR A 54 -5.60 -0.95 -0.89
CA THR A 54 -5.00 -1.55 0.30
C THR A 54 -4.09 -0.55 0.98
N SER A 55 -4.23 -0.43 2.30
CA SER A 55 -3.50 0.52 3.13
C SER A 55 -2.93 -0.15 4.37
N ILE A 56 -1.86 0.42 4.90
CA ILE A 56 -1.31 0.06 6.20
C ILE A 56 -1.82 1.03 7.25
N THR A 57 -2.00 0.53 8.48
CA THR A 57 -2.43 1.33 9.62
C THR A 57 -1.77 0.83 10.90
N ALA A 58 -1.57 1.72 11.87
CA ALA A 58 -1.19 1.35 13.24
C ALA A 58 -2.39 0.89 14.09
N LYS A 59 -3.63 1.01 13.57
CA LYS A 59 -4.85 0.53 14.22
C LYS A 59 -5.14 -0.94 13.88
N ALA A 60 -6.22 -1.48 14.43
CA ALA A 60 -6.69 -2.82 14.10
C ALA A 60 -7.00 -2.97 12.60
N THR A 61 -6.70 -4.15 12.04
CA THR A 61 -7.03 -4.55 10.65
C THR A 61 -8.53 -4.43 10.42
N ARG A 62 -8.94 -3.80 9.31
CA ARG A 62 -10.36 -3.61 8.94
C ARG A 62 -10.56 -3.68 7.43
N ARG A 63 -11.80 -3.94 7.00
CA ARG A 63 -12.23 -3.87 5.61
C ARG A 63 -13.52 -3.08 5.53
N PHE A 64 -13.64 -2.22 4.53
CA PHE A 64 -14.83 -1.45 4.24
C PHE A 64 -15.22 -1.70 2.79
N LYS A 65 -16.48 -2.06 2.57
CA LYS A 65 -17.07 -2.18 1.23
C LYS A 65 -18.19 -1.15 1.14
N ASN A 66 -18.11 -0.26 0.16
CA ASN A 66 -19.07 0.80 -0.08
C ASN A 66 -19.29 0.96 -1.61
N PRO A 67 -20.12 1.92 -2.07
CA PRO A 67 -20.34 2.13 -3.50
C PRO A 67 -19.08 2.50 -4.31
N HIS A 68 -18.04 3.04 -3.66
CA HIS A 68 -16.75 3.38 -4.27
C HIS A 68 -15.82 2.19 -4.44
N GLY A 69 -16.08 1.08 -3.73
CA GLY A 69 -15.32 -0.15 -3.90
C GLY A 69 -14.95 -0.83 -2.58
N LEU A 70 -13.83 -1.54 -2.61
CA LEU A 70 -13.30 -2.30 -1.48
C LEU A 70 -12.03 -1.63 -0.95
N PHE A 71 -12.04 -1.27 0.33
CA PHE A 71 -10.91 -0.69 1.05
C PHE A 71 -10.44 -1.66 2.14
N THR A 72 -9.17 -2.06 2.08
CA THR A 72 -8.58 -3.02 3.01
C THR A 72 -7.44 -2.38 3.79
N TYR A 73 -7.47 -2.53 5.12
CA TYR A 73 -6.47 -1.97 6.01
C TYR A 73 -5.78 -3.08 6.78
N ARG A 74 -4.45 -3.16 6.68
CA ARG A 74 -3.64 -4.14 7.40
C ARG A 74 -2.88 -3.47 8.53
N SER A 75 -2.99 -4.07 9.72
CA SER A 75 -2.32 -3.58 10.91
C SER A 75 -0.83 -3.95 10.90
N VAL A 76 0.01 -3.00 11.28
CA VAL A 76 1.44 -3.20 11.53
C VAL A 76 1.80 -2.65 12.91
N GLN A 77 2.94 -3.09 13.44
CA GLN A 77 3.47 -2.52 14.68
C GLN A 77 3.76 -1.02 14.48
N THR A 78 3.55 -0.20 15.51
CA THR A 78 3.77 1.26 15.45
C THR A 78 5.16 1.63 14.94
N LYS A 79 6.19 0.87 15.32
CA LYS A 79 7.57 1.06 14.86
C LYS A 79 7.75 0.90 13.34
N ALA A 80 6.87 0.16 12.68
CA ALA A 80 6.87 -0.08 11.24
C ALA A 80 5.88 0.83 10.49
N PHE A 81 5.14 1.69 11.19
CA PHE A 81 4.21 2.66 10.59
C PHE A 81 4.96 3.95 10.20
N CYS A 82 5.77 3.86 9.14
CA CYS A 82 6.61 4.95 8.62
C CYS A 82 6.92 4.72 7.13
N GLY A 83 7.77 5.55 6.52
CA GLY A 83 8.24 5.34 5.14
C GLY A 83 7.17 5.60 4.08
N TYR A 84 6.33 6.61 4.31
CA TYR A 84 5.32 7.08 3.37
C TYR A 84 5.51 8.57 3.10
N THR A 85 5.11 9.01 1.92
CA THR A 85 5.17 10.39 1.44
C THR A 85 3.77 10.92 1.15
N ILE A 86 3.67 12.22 0.92
CA ILE A 86 2.46 12.85 0.38
C ILE A 86 2.68 13.04 -1.12
N GLU A 87 1.79 12.49 -1.93
CA GLU A 87 1.72 12.77 -3.36
C GLU A 87 0.43 13.51 -3.67
N ASN A 88 0.50 14.55 -4.51
CA ASN A 88 -0.67 15.32 -4.92
C ASN A 88 -1.19 14.79 -6.27
N HIS A 89 -2.40 14.24 -6.28
CA HIS A 89 -3.07 13.79 -7.51
C HIS A 89 -4.29 14.68 -7.74
N ASN A 90 -4.27 15.54 -8.75
CA ASN A 90 -5.37 16.43 -9.12
C ASN A 90 -5.89 17.30 -7.94
N GLY A 91 -5.00 17.79 -7.07
CA GLY A 91 -5.38 18.58 -5.90
C GLY A 91 -5.72 17.75 -4.66
N PHE A 92 -5.64 16.42 -4.72
CA PHE A 92 -5.83 15.53 -3.57
C PHE A 92 -4.50 15.05 -3.02
N ASP A 93 -4.21 15.39 -1.76
CA ASP A 93 -3.04 14.90 -1.05
C ASP A 93 -3.25 13.47 -0.55
N ILE A 94 -2.43 12.55 -1.06
CA ILE A 94 -2.50 11.11 -0.80
C ILE A 94 -1.25 10.69 -0.02
N LEU A 95 -1.47 10.07 1.13
CA LEU A 95 -0.44 9.36 1.88
C LEU A 95 -0.21 7.99 1.23
N ILE A 96 0.95 7.81 0.62
CA ILE A 96 1.34 6.57 -0.07
C ILE A 96 2.74 6.14 0.38
N ALA A 97 2.94 4.84 0.52
CA ALA A 97 4.21 4.23 0.89
C ALA A 97 5.28 4.59 -0.15
N GLU A 98 6.51 4.86 0.29
CA GLU A 98 7.64 4.91 -0.64
C GLU A 98 7.77 3.57 -1.38
N PRO A 99 8.33 3.58 -2.61
CA PRO A 99 8.57 2.36 -3.40
C PRO A 99 9.21 1.21 -2.60
N GLU A 100 10.23 1.52 -1.79
CA GLU A 100 10.92 0.56 -0.93
C GLU A 100 10.02 0.04 0.20
N LYS A 101 9.26 0.93 0.81
CA LYS A 101 8.36 0.58 1.91
C LYS A 101 7.22 -0.29 1.42
N ALA A 102 6.63 0.03 0.27
CA ALA A 102 5.58 -0.76 -0.37
C ALA A 102 6.03 -2.20 -0.63
N LEU A 103 7.26 -2.38 -1.14
CA LEU A 103 7.83 -3.72 -1.38
C LEU A 103 8.02 -4.50 -0.08
N VAL A 104 8.60 -3.88 0.95
CA VAL A 104 8.82 -4.53 2.24
C VAL A 104 7.51 -4.89 2.93
N ASP A 105 6.54 -3.97 2.93
CA ASP A 105 5.19 -4.22 3.45
C ASP A 105 4.56 -5.43 2.75
N TYR A 106 4.64 -5.48 1.41
CA TYR A 106 4.07 -6.55 0.61
C TYR A 106 4.70 -7.92 0.94
N VAL A 107 6.03 -7.97 0.97
CA VAL A 107 6.78 -9.18 1.33
C VAL A 107 6.43 -9.66 2.73
N TYR A 108 6.37 -8.75 3.71
CA TYR A 108 6.00 -9.08 5.08
C TYR A 108 4.64 -9.79 5.15
N PHE A 109 3.62 -9.24 4.49
CA PHE A 109 2.29 -9.87 4.51
C PHE A 109 2.21 -11.17 3.69
N LYS A 110 3.04 -11.35 2.66
CA LYS A 110 3.10 -12.63 1.91
C LYS A 110 3.83 -13.72 2.70
N THR A 111 4.91 -13.37 3.38
CA THR A 111 5.66 -14.30 4.27
C THR A 111 4.85 -14.72 5.48
N LEU A 112 4.04 -13.84 6.08
CA LEU A 112 3.12 -14.22 7.15
C LEU A 112 2.07 -15.27 6.71
N ARG A 113 1.71 -15.30 5.43
CA ARG A 113 0.66 -16.18 4.90
C ARG A 113 1.19 -17.50 4.35
N LYS A 114 2.48 -17.59 4.03
CA LYS A 114 3.10 -18.77 3.41
C LYS A 114 4.38 -19.12 4.15
N ALA A 115 4.56 -20.40 4.49
CA ALA A 115 5.79 -20.89 5.12
C ALA A 115 7.05 -20.69 4.24
N LYS A 116 6.89 -20.62 2.92
CA LYS A 116 7.94 -20.33 1.94
C LYS A 116 7.51 -19.20 1.02
N LEU A 117 8.33 -18.16 0.92
CA LEU A 117 8.13 -17.09 -0.05
C LEU A 117 8.52 -17.61 -1.44
N ASP A 118 7.56 -17.62 -2.34
CA ASP A 118 7.80 -17.89 -3.76
C ASP A 118 7.88 -16.53 -4.47
N ILE A 119 9.10 -16.10 -4.78
CA ILE A 119 9.39 -14.79 -5.37
C ILE A 119 8.89 -14.72 -6.82
N GLU A 120 8.96 -15.82 -7.56
CA GLU A 120 8.47 -15.89 -8.94
C GLU A 120 6.96 -15.71 -8.99
N ALA A 121 6.23 -16.31 -8.04
CA ALA A 121 4.79 -16.11 -7.90
C ALA A 121 4.39 -14.66 -7.55
N LEU A 122 5.32 -13.81 -7.09
CA LEU A 122 5.02 -12.39 -6.83
C LEU A 122 4.96 -11.55 -8.10
N ARG A 123 5.46 -12.07 -9.24
CA ARG A 123 5.46 -11.40 -10.57
C ARG A 123 5.99 -9.97 -10.50
N LEU A 124 7.02 -9.76 -9.68
CA LEU A 124 7.61 -8.44 -9.48
C LEU A 124 8.49 -8.05 -10.67
N ASP A 125 8.40 -6.79 -11.10
CA ASP A 125 9.30 -6.23 -12.10
C ASP A 125 10.70 -6.05 -11.51
N GLN A 126 11.62 -6.95 -11.88
CA GLN A 126 12.99 -6.96 -11.38
C GLN A 126 13.77 -5.69 -11.78
N LYS A 127 13.50 -5.10 -12.96
CA LYS A 127 14.20 -3.88 -13.40
C LYS A 127 13.84 -2.70 -12.51
N LYS A 128 12.58 -2.63 -12.06
CA LYS A 128 12.11 -1.62 -11.10
C LYS A 128 12.73 -1.85 -9.72
N ILE A 129 12.72 -3.08 -9.24
CA ILE A 129 13.31 -3.43 -7.93
C ILE A 129 14.80 -3.09 -7.87
N ARG A 130 15.56 -3.36 -8.93
CA ARG A 130 17.00 -3.05 -8.99
C ARG A 130 17.32 -1.56 -8.85
N ARG A 131 16.36 -0.66 -9.10
CA ARG A 131 16.53 0.79 -8.97
C ARG A 131 16.22 1.33 -7.57
N LEU A 132 15.69 0.49 -6.68
CA LEU A 132 15.32 0.87 -5.33
C LEU A 132 16.55 1.09 -4.44
N ASP A 133 16.40 1.98 -3.44
CA ASP A 133 17.44 2.24 -2.46
C ASP A 133 17.59 1.06 -1.50
N ARG A 134 18.72 0.35 -1.62
CA ARG A 134 19.07 -0.80 -0.78
C ARG A 134 19.12 -0.45 0.71
N LYS A 135 19.59 0.75 1.07
CA LYS A 135 19.68 1.18 2.48
C LYS A 135 18.28 1.36 3.08
N LYS A 136 17.35 1.94 2.32
CA LYS A 136 15.95 2.08 2.74
C LYS A 136 15.28 0.71 2.88
N LEU A 137 15.47 -0.18 1.91
CA LEU A 137 14.94 -1.55 1.98
C LEU A 137 15.41 -2.28 3.23
N GLU A 138 16.72 -2.26 3.52
CA GLU A 138 17.25 -2.87 4.74
C GLU A 138 16.67 -2.23 6.01
N THR A 139 16.58 -0.90 6.04
CA THR A 139 16.04 -0.16 7.18
C THR A 139 14.60 -0.59 7.47
N TYR A 140 13.74 -0.59 6.46
CA TYR A 140 12.34 -1.01 6.61
C TYR A 140 12.20 -2.48 6.94
N SER A 141 13.05 -3.34 6.39
CA SER A 141 13.04 -4.79 6.67
C SER A 141 13.35 -5.08 8.14
N ARG A 142 14.30 -4.34 8.73
CA ARG A 142 14.63 -4.45 10.16
C ARG A 142 13.44 -4.08 11.06
N LEU A 143 12.62 -3.11 10.67
CA LEU A 143 11.42 -2.72 11.44
C LEU A 143 10.41 -3.87 11.54
N TYR A 144 10.33 -4.73 10.52
CA TYR A 144 9.49 -5.92 10.51
C TYR A 144 10.17 -7.17 11.08
N GLY A 145 11.47 -7.13 11.33
CA GLY A 145 12.25 -8.30 11.73
C GLY A 145 12.37 -9.36 10.64
N ILE A 146 12.24 -8.98 9.35
CA ILE A 146 12.36 -9.89 8.23
C ILE A 146 13.70 -9.70 7.50
N ASN A 147 14.26 -10.80 6.99
CA ASN A 147 15.45 -10.76 6.16
C ASN A 147 15.04 -10.72 4.68
N THR A 148 15.16 -9.56 4.04
CA THR A 148 14.85 -9.38 2.61
C THR A 148 16.01 -9.73 1.69
N LYS A 149 17.14 -10.24 2.21
CA LYS A 149 18.30 -10.61 1.39
C LYS A 149 17.96 -11.65 0.32
N GLY A 150 17.03 -12.59 0.55
CA GLY A 150 16.60 -13.54 -0.48
C GLY A 150 15.91 -12.87 -1.68
N ILE A 151 15.15 -11.80 -1.46
CA ILE A 151 14.49 -11.04 -2.53
C ILE A 151 15.48 -10.19 -3.32
N LEU A 152 16.58 -9.78 -2.68
CA LEU A 152 17.62 -8.94 -3.26
C LEU A 152 18.77 -9.72 -3.90
N ASN A 153 19.05 -10.95 -3.44
CA ASN A 153 20.22 -11.73 -3.83
C ASN A 153 19.91 -12.85 -4.83
N ASP A 154 18.70 -13.42 -4.87
CA ASP A 154 18.44 -14.62 -5.71
C ASP A 154 18.15 -14.30 -7.19
N HIS A 155 18.09 -13.02 -7.56
CA HIS A 155 17.76 -12.59 -8.93
C HIS A 155 18.65 -11.44 -9.43
N LEU A 156 19.91 -11.42 -9.00
CA LEU A 156 20.97 -10.61 -9.62
C LEU A 156 21.57 -11.35 -10.82
#